data_AF-A0A953ZZ57-F1
#
_entry.id   AF-A0A953ZZ57-F1
#
_cell.length_a   1.000
_cell.length_b   1.000
_cell.length_c   1.000
_cell.angle_alpha   90.00
_cell.angle_beta   90.00
_cell.angle_gamma   90.00
#
_symmetry.space_group_name_H-M   'P 1'
#
loop_
_entity.id
_entity.type
_entity.pdbx_description
1 polymer ?
#
loop_
_entity_poly.entity_id
_entity_poly.type
_entity_poly.pdbx_seq_one_letter_code
_entity_poly.pdbx_strand_id
1 'polypeptide(L)'
;MIRSTGLLLLCALAPLSAQAEVATKAPNKAAKAEPNSKSEPAVLYLRPSGVYADLPEMGVDLTSVLTGGNAKPKAFYELVERLEELSKEPSQELLLDLTGSFGMNLAQMSEMERCLAFLRRSGKRITAYLEHAGSLQIQLASQCDRVVMADMGMVELPSVAMSITFMKDALDLLGVHMDVVRCGDFKGAVEPYVLSQMSVHLRKHYLAMLGSINDDIVRRVATGRKLPATKVRALQEHRILPAKQAREAGLVDDLVPWTGAKSAFAKVTGRSKVAFTDVVKKKKRETVNVFSLLSNLFNPKQARDKIDSGVVVLHLSGAIVDGEKSRPGNIVSGPTVRLIHKLRGDSGCKAVV
;
A
#
# COMPACT_ATOMS: atom_id res chain seq x y z
N MET A 1 -11.65 52.89 3.30
CA MET A 1 -10.39 53.67 3.35
C MET A 1 -9.87 53.64 4.79
N ILE A 2 -8.54 53.76 4.99
CA ILE A 2 -7.70 53.41 6.17
C ILE A 2 -7.12 51.99 6.01
N ARG A 3 -6.07 51.80 5.22
CA ARG A 3 -4.61 51.95 5.43
C ARG A 3 -3.94 50.82 6.25
N SER A 4 -3.15 50.07 5.48
CA SER A 4 -2.14 49.06 5.80
C SER A 4 -1.08 49.50 6.81
N THR A 5 -0.69 48.58 7.70
CA THR A 5 0.68 48.43 8.23
C THR A 5 0.91 46.96 8.57
N GLY A 6 1.76 46.29 7.78
CA GLY A 6 2.27 44.96 8.06
C GLY A 6 3.49 45.01 8.99
N LEU A 7 3.60 44.03 9.88
CA LEU A 7 4.81 43.77 10.64
C LEU A 7 5.11 42.27 10.57
N LEU A 8 6.08 41.92 9.73
CA LEU A 8 6.70 40.60 9.61
C LEU A 8 7.71 40.42 10.73
N LEU A 9 7.49 39.47 11.64
CA LEU A 9 8.46 39.06 12.66
C LEU A 9 9.23 37.83 12.15
N LEU A 10 10.47 38.04 11.70
CA LEU A 10 11.45 36.97 11.48
C LEU A 10 12.10 36.60 12.82
N CYS A 11 11.87 35.38 13.31
CA CYS A 11 12.66 34.81 14.40
C CYS A 11 13.80 33.95 13.83
N ALA A 12 15.01 34.50 13.86
CA ALA A 12 16.25 33.76 13.65
C ALA A 12 16.65 33.05 14.96
N LEU A 13 16.78 31.72 14.92
CA LEU A 13 17.31 30.91 16.02
C LEU A 13 18.81 30.64 15.76
N ALA A 14 19.66 31.19 16.62
CA ALA A 14 21.07 30.83 16.73
C ALA A 14 21.23 29.58 17.62
N PRO A 15 22.16 28.65 17.32
CA PRO A 15 22.43 27.50 18.18
C PRO A 15 23.43 27.87 19.28
N LEU A 16 23.03 27.61 20.54
CA LEU A 16 23.87 27.78 21.72
C LEU A 16 24.46 26.43 22.16
N SER A 17 25.79 26.36 22.13
CA SER A 17 26.72 25.57 22.96
C SER A 17 26.49 24.07 23.16
N ALA A 18 27.45 23.29 22.64
CA ALA A 18 27.84 21.99 23.16
C ALA A 18 28.60 22.14 24.49
N GLN A 19 28.24 21.33 25.49
CA GLN A 19 29.15 20.95 26.56
C GLN A 19 29.09 19.44 26.74
N ALA A 20 30.28 18.84 26.77
CA ALA A 20 30.53 17.43 26.95
C ALA A 20 30.37 17.05 28.42
N GLU A 21 29.68 15.94 28.69
CA GLU A 21 29.71 15.29 30.00
C GLU A 21 30.36 13.91 29.93
N VAL A 22 31.11 13.66 31.00
CA VAL A 22 32.20 12.72 31.16
C VAL A 22 31.65 11.32 31.48
N ALA A 23 32.12 10.32 30.73
CA ALA A 23 31.84 8.92 31.01
C ALA A 23 32.61 8.46 32.26
N THR A 24 31.89 8.07 33.32
CA THR A 24 32.44 7.29 34.44
C THR A 24 32.02 5.82 34.31
N LYS A 25 33.04 4.95 34.36
CA LYS A 25 32.98 3.52 34.08
C LYS A 25 32.90 2.77 35.42
N ALA A 26 31.78 2.12 35.72
CA ALA A 26 31.66 1.20 36.87
C ALA A 26 31.74 -0.26 36.38
N PRO A 27 32.45 -1.16 37.09
CA PRO A 27 32.66 -2.54 36.65
C PRO A 27 31.48 -3.42 37.07
N ASN A 28 30.79 -4.05 36.12
CA ASN A 28 29.76 -5.04 36.44
C ASN A 28 30.31 -6.47 36.29
N LYS A 29 30.34 -7.20 37.40
CA LYS A 29 30.73 -8.60 37.51
C LYS A 29 29.87 -9.47 36.60
N ALA A 30 30.52 -10.30 35.79
CA ALA A 30 29.88 -11.33 35.00
C ALA A 30 29.25 -12.41 35.91
N ALA A 31 27.93 -12.48 35.94
CA ALA A 31 27.21 -13.66 36.36
C ALA A 31 27.08 -14.61 35.16
N LYS A 32 27.64 -15.82 35.30
CA LYS A 32 27.54 -16.90 34.31
C LYS A 32 26.07 -17.28 34.11
N ALA A 33 25.58 -17.18 32.89
CA ALA A 33 24.32 -17.78 32.48
C ALA A 33 24.54 -19.27 32.19
N GLU A 34 23.77 -20.14 32.85
CA GLU A 34 23.67 -21.55 32.50
C GLU A 34 22.99 -21.72 31.12
N PRO A 35 23.40 -22.70 30.31
CA PRO A 35 22.89 -22.88 28.96
C PRO A 35 21.64 -23.77 28.92
N ASN A 36 20.83 -23.52 27.88
CA ASN A 36 19.94 -24.48 27.22
C ASN A 36 18.45 -24.50 27.59
N SER A 37 17.74 -23.38 27.37
CA SER A 37 16.37 -23.47 26.86
C SER A 37 16.43 -23.35 25.34
N LYS A 38 15.92 -24.32 24.58
CA LYS A 38 15.70 -24.16 23.13
C LYS A 38 14.90 -22.86 22.93
N SER A 39 15.55 -21.81 22.44
CA SER A 39 14.89 -20.52 22.24
C SER A 39 13.74 -20.74 21.26
N GLU A 40 12.51 -20.41 21.64
CA GLU A 40 11.39 -20.41 20.69
C GLU A 40 11.81 -19.65 19.42
N PRO A 41 11.52 -20.17 18.22
CA PRO A 41 11.87 -19.48 16.99
C PRO A 41 11.23 -18.09 16.99
N ALA A 42 12.02 -17.09 16.59
CA ALA A 42 11.59 -15.70 16.60
C ALA A 42 10.31 -15.48 15.78
N VAL A 43 9.43 -14.61 16.25
CA VAL A 43 8.18 -14.24 15.58
C VAL A 43 8.52 -13.45 14.32
N LEU A 44 7.96 -13.85 13.18
CA LEU A 44 8.13 -13.11 11.94
C LEU A 44 7.39 -11.78 12.06
N TYR A 45 8.05 -10.69 11.69
CA TYR A 45 7.47 -9.35 11.75
C TYR A 45 7.39 -8.76 10.35
N LEU A 46 6.18 -8.44 9.90
CA LEU A 46 5.93 -7.80 8.62
C LEU A 46 5.17 -6.50 8.83
N ARG A 47 5.76 -5.39 8.38
CA ARG A 47 5.11 -4.09 8.29
C ARG A 47 5.09 -3.61 6.84
N PRO A 48 3.96 -3.76 6.10
CA PRO A 48 3.82 -3.18 4.78
C PRO A 48 4.06 -1.67 4.82
N SER A 49 4.71 -1.13 3.79
CA SER A 49 5.01 0.30 3.71
C SER A 49 5.22 0.77 2.28
N GLY A 50 4.72 1.96 1.97
CA GLY A 50 4.75 2.56 0.64
C GLY A 50 3.68 1.98 -0.28
N VAL A 51 3.72 2.40 -1.55
CA VAL A 51 2.81 1.88 -2.59
C VAL A 51 3.48 0.68 -3.27
N TYR A 52 2.69 -0.36 -3.54
CA TYR A 52 3.13 -1.51 -4.31
C TYR A 52 2.68 -1.37 -5.77
N ALA A 53 3.62 -1.57 -6.69
CA ALA A 53 3.34 -1.68 -8.12
C ALA A 53 3.58 -3.13 -8.55
N ASP A 54 2.80 -3.62 -9.51
CA ASP A 54 2.95 -5.00 -10.01
C ASP A 54 4.34 -5.19 -10.63
N LEU A 55 4.86 -4.17 -11.31
CA LEU A 55 6.28 -3.99 -11.54
C LEU A 55 6.60 -2.50 -11.39
N PRO A 56 7.53 -2.08 -10.50
CA PRO A 56 7.91 -0.68 -10.42
C PRO A 56 8.60 -0.28 -11.71
N GLU A 57 8.13 0.78 -12.35
CA GLU A 57 8.75 1.26 -13.58
C GLU A 57 10.25 1.50 -13.37
N MET A 58 11.03 1.16 -14.39
CA MET A 58 12.44 1.50 -14.48
C MET A 58 12.56 3.01 -14.74
N GLY A 59 12.32 3.81 -13.71
CA GLY A 59 12.32 5.26 -13.81
C GLY A 59 12.11 5.91 -12.45
N VAL A 60 12.69 7.09 -12.26
CA VAL A 60 12.38 7.97 -11.15
C VAL A 60 11.47 9.04 -11.75
N ASP A 61 10.22 9.12 -11.32
CA ASP A 61 9.43 10.30 -11.60
C ASP A 61 9.99 11.44 -10.74
N LEU A 62 10.84 12.26 -11.36
CA LEU A 62 11.47 13.40 -10.71
C LEU A 62 10.43 14.41 -10.24
N THR A 63 9.31 14.56 -10.97
CA THR A 63 8.21 15.45 -10.59
C THR A 63 7.56 14.92 -9.33
N SER A 64 7.29 13.61 -9.23
CA SER A 64 6.75 13.02 -7.99
C SER A 64 7.69 13.20 -6.80
N VAL A 65 9.01 13.07 -6.99
CA VAL A 65 10.00 13.29 -5.91
C VAL A 65 10.06 14.77 -5.48
N LEU A 66 10.00 15.70 -6.44
CA LEU A 66 10.05 17.15 -6.18
C LEU A 66 8.79 17.67 -5.48
N THR A 67 7.61 17.09 -5.76
CA THR A 67 6.34 17.49 -5.13
C THR A 67 6.08 16.78 -3.79
N GLY A 68 7.09 16.16 -3.18
CA GLY A 68 6.96 15.45 -1.90
C GLY A 68 6.28 14.06 -2.00
N GLY A 69 6.19 13.50 -3.21
CA GLY A 69 5.70 12.16 -3.46
C GLY A 69 6.67 11.08 -2.98
N ASN A 70 6.10 9.93 -2.61
CA ASN A 70 6.81 8.82 -2.00
C ASN A 70 7.88 8.19 -2.91
N ALA A 71 8.85 7.53 -2.26
CA ALA A 71 9.90 6.71 -2.86
C ALA A 71 9.37 5.73 -3.92
N LYS A 72 10.27 5.28 -4.82
CA LYS A 72 10.00 4.28 -5.86
C LYS A 72 9.02 3.19 -5.36
N PRO A 73 7.95 2.89 -6.12
CA PRO A 73 7.03 1.81 -5.76
C PRO A 73 7.80 0.51 -5.52
N LYS A 74 7.32 -0.32 -4.58
CA LYS A 74 7.89 -1.64 -4.35
C LYS A 74 7.24 -2.64 -5.29
N ALA A 75 8.01 -3.62 -5.75
CA ALA A 75 7.45 -4.75 -6.49
C ALA A 75 6.49 -5.54 -5.61
N PHE A 76 5.24 -5.66 -6.05
CA PHE A 76 4.22 -6.42 -5.33
C PHE A 76 4.51 -7.93 -5.39
N TYR A 77 4.99 -8.44 -6.54
CA TYR A 77 5.31 -9.86 -6.67
C TYR A 77 6.41 -10.30 -5.69
N GLU A 78 7.41 -9.45 -5.40
CA GLU A 78 8.45 -9.76 -4.40
C GLU A 78 7.86 -9.92 -2.99
N LEU A 79 6.82 -9.15 -2.66
CA LEU A 79 6.11 -9.31 -1.38
C LEU A 79 5.36 -10.64 -1.35
N VAL A 80 4.69 -11.01 -2.45
CA VAL A 80 3.96 -12.27 -2.59
C VAL A 80 4.89 -13.46 -2.47
N GLU A 81 5.98 -13.50 -3.24
CA GLU A 81 7.01 -14.54 -3.16
C GLU A 81 7.57 -14.64 -1.75
N ARG A 82 7.90 -13.50 -1.14
CA ARG A 82 8.43 -13.49 0.23
C ARG A 82 7.43 -14.06 1.23
N LEU A 83 6.13 -13.74 1.10
CA LEU A 83 5.08 -14.31 1.93
C LEU A 83 4.97 -15.82 1.75
N GLU A 84 5.03 -16.32 0.51
CA GLU A 84 4.98 -17.76 0.25
C GLU A 84 6.19 -18.50 0.82
N GLU A 85 7.38 -17.91 0.76
CA GLU A 85 8.59 -18.45 1.40
C GLU A 85 8.43 -18.60 2.92
N LEU A 86 7.65 -17.73 3.57
CA LEU A 86 7.44 -17.81 5.02
C LEU A 86 6.81 -19.14 5.44
N SER A 87 6.07 -19.82 4.54
CA SER A 87 5.52 -21.15 4.83
C SER A 87 6.60 -22.17 5.18
N LYS A 88 7.82 -22.00 4.64
CA LYS A 88 8.97 -22.90 4.83
C LYS A 88 9.85 -22.50 6.02
N GLU A 89 9.69 -21.29 6.55
CA GLU A 89 10.46 -20.80 7.71
C GLU A 89 10.04 -21.57 8.99
N PRO A 90 10.95 -21.80 9.96
CA PRO A 90 10.63 -22.58 11.17
C PRO A 90 9.65 -21.90 12.12
N SER A 91 9.58 -20.56 12.08
CA SER A 91 8.70 -19.76 12.94
C SER A 91 7.23 -20.04 12.65
N GLN A 92 6.42 -20.28 13.68
CA GLN A 92 4.99 -20.59 13.53
C GLN A 92 4.09 -19.34 13.63
N GLU A 93 4.65 -18.17 13.89
CA GLU A 93 3.90 -16.96 14.20
C GLU A 93 4.35 -15.79 13.34
N LEU A 94 3.38 -15.07 12.78
CA LEU A 94 3.56 -13.85 12.00
C LEU A 94 2.79 -12.71 12.67
N LEU A 95 3.51 -11.67 13.07
CA LEU A 95 2.95 -10.37 13.44
C LEU A 95 2.87 -9.49 12.19
N LEU A 96 1.66 -9.24 11.73
CA LEU A 96 1.34 -8.32 10.64
C LEU A 96 1.00 -6.94 11.21
N ASP A 97 1.96 -6.03 11.16
CA ASP A 97 1.82 -4.66 11.63
C ASP A 97 1.24 -3.77 10.51
N LEU A 98 -0.03 -3.40 10.64
CA LEU A 98 -0.76 -2.62 9.65
C LEU A 98 -0.80 -1.11 9.98
N THR A 99 0.06 -0.65 10.90
CA THR A 99 0.21 0.77 11.25
C THR A 99 1.05 1.57 10.26
N GLY A 100 1.68 0.90 9.28
CA GLY A 100 2.41 1.59 8.23
C GLY A 100 1.48 2.36 7.30
N SER A 101 2.00 3.41 6.64
CA SER A 101 1.36 3.95 5.44
C SER A 101 1.69 3.05 4.26
N PHE A 102 0.68 2.38 3.70
CA PHE A 102 0.81 1.57 2.50
C PHE A 102 -0.47 1.59 1.67
N GLY A 103 -0.33 1.33 0.37
CA GLY A 103 -1.43 1.28 -0.58
C GLY A 103 -1.38 0.01 -1.42
N MET A 104 -2.55 -0.56 -1.69
CA MET A 104 -2.75 -1.73 -2.54
C MET A 104 -4.01 -1.55 -3.38
N ASN A 105 -3.97 -2.00 -4.64
CA ASN A 105 -5.15 -2.03 -5.51
C ASN A 105 -6.02 -3.27 -5.22
N LEU A 106 -7.20 -3.37 -5.83
CA LEU A 106 -8.15 -4.48 -5.59
C LEU A 106 -7.57 -5.86 -5.94
N ALA A 107 -6.79 -5.96 -7.02
CA ALA A 107 -6.16 -7.22 -7.42
C ALA A 107 -5.08 -7.65 -6.41
N GLN A 108 -4.26 -6.69 -5.95
CA GLN A 108 -3.26 -6.90 -4.91
C GLN A 108 -3.91 -7.32 -3.59
N MET A 109 -5.08 -6.75 -3.24
CA MET A 109 -5.85 -7.19 -2.07
C MET A 109 -6.33 -8.64 -2.21
N SER A 110 -6.81 -9.07 -3.39
CA SER A 110 -7.14 -10.49 -3.66
C SER A 110 -5.94 -11.40 -3.47
N GLU A 111 -4.78 -10.98 -3.93
CA GLU A 111 -3.57 -11.78 -3.82
C GLU A 111 -3.06 -11.86 -2.39
N MET A 112 -3.14 -10.76 -1.62
CA MET A 112 -2.87 -10.79 -0.18
C MET A 112 -3.83 -11.72 0.57
N GLU A 113 -5.13 -11.72 0.24
CA GLU A 113 -6.10 -12.68 0.79
C GLU A 113 -5.68 -14.13 0.51
N ARG A 114 -5.28 -14.43 -0.73
CA ARG A 114 -4.75 -15.76 -1.12
C ARG A 114 -3.52 -16.15 -0.32
N CYS A 115 -2.53 -15.25 -0.22
CA CYS A 115 -1.26 -15.49 0.48
C CYS A 115 -1.45 -15.70 1.99
N LEU A 116 -2.26 -14.86 2.64
CA LEU A 116 -2.56 -15.00 4.06
C LEU A 116 -3.32 -16.30 4.34
N ALA A 117 -4.27 -16.68 3.48
CA ALA A 117 -4.96 -17.96 3.59
C ALA A 117 -4.01 -19.15 3.39
N PHE A 118 -3.07 -19.05 2.45
CA PHE A 118 -2.04 -20.08 2.24
C PHE A 118 -1.14 -20.25 3.48
N LEU A 119 -0.67 -19.15 4.07
CA LEU A 119 0.15 -19.19 5.28
C LEU A 119 -0.58 -19.81 6.48
N ARG A 120 -1.85 -19.48 6.65
CA ARG A 120 -2.69 -20.08 7.70
C ARG A 120 -2.85 -21.59 7.49
N ARG A 121 -3.09 -22.03 6.25
CA ARG A 121 -3.16 -23.46 5.89
C ARG A 121 -1.84 -24.19 6.11
N SER A 122 -0.69 -23.51 5.99
CA SER A 122 0.63 -24.08 6.28
C SER A 122 0.96 -24.11 7.78
N GLY A 123 0.02 -23.77 8.66
CA GLY A 123 0.18 -23.80 10.12
C GLY A 123 0.71 -22.50 10.74
N LYS A 124 0.92 -21.43 9.96
CA LYS A 124 1.30 -20.12 10.53
C LYS A 124 0.11 -19.48 11.22
N ARG A 125 0.29 -19.06 12.47
CA ARG A 125 -0.65 -18.20 13.20
C ARG A 125 -0.34 -16.74 12.90
N ILE A 126 -1.31 -16.01 12.38
CA ILE A 126 -1.14 -14.61 11.96
C ILE A 126 -1.90 -13.70 12.93
N THR A 127 -1.17 -12.80 13.58
CA THR A 127 -1.74 -11.74 14.42
C THR A 127 -1.58 -10.40 13.71
N ALA A 128 -2.69 -9.73 13.41
CA ALA A 128 -2.69 -8.35 12.92
C ALA A 128 -2.67 -7.36 14.08
N TYR A 129 -1.90 -6.28 13.94
CA TYR A 129 -1.93 -5.14 14.85
C TYR A 129 -2.38 -3.87 14.14
N LEU A 130 -3.28 -3.12 14.78
CA LEU A 130 -3.88 -1.88 14.30
C LEU A 130 -3.76 -0.80 15.38
N GLU A 131 -3.29 0.39 15.01
CA GLU A 131 -3.47 1.60 15.84
C GLU A 131 -4.77 2.29 15.43
N HIS A 132 -4.90 2.52 14.12
CA HIS A 132 -6.15 2.88 13.46
C HIS A 132 -6.30 1.98 12.23
N ALA A 133 -7.52 1.83 11.73
CA ALA A 133 -7.78 1.01 10.55
C ALA A 133 -8.74 1.71 9.61
N GLY A 134 -8.32 1.95 8.36
CA GLY A 134 -9.25 2.24 7.27
C GLY A 134 -9.79 0.95 6.64
N SER A 135 -10.57 1.10 5.57
CA SER A 135 -11.13 -0.04 4.82
C SER A 135 -10.05 -1.02 4.35
N LEU A 136 -8.89 -0.51 3.94
CA LEU A 136 -7.78 -1.36 3.46
C LEU A 136 -7.19 -2.21 4.60
N GLN A 137 -6.87 -1.58 5.74
CA GLN A 137 -6.28 -2.28 6.88
C GLN A 137 -7.25 -3.30 7.46
N ILE A 138 -8.53 -2.97 7.60
CA ILE A 138 -9.50 -3.91 8.19
C ILE A 138 -9.77 -5.10 7.28
N GLN A 139 -9.75 -4.94 5.96
CA GLN A 139 -9.85 -6.05 5.01
C GLN A 139 -8.70 -7.06 5.18
N LEU A 140 -7.46 -6.58 5.31
CA LEU A 140 -6.28 -7.44 5.54
C LEU A 140 -6.29 -8.07 6.94
N ALA A 141 -6.56 -7.27 7.97
CA ALA A 141 -6.64 -7.74 9.35
C ALA A 141 -7.70 -8.84 9.48
N SER A 142 -8.82 -8.71 8.77
CA SER A 142 -9.88 -9.73 8.76
C SER A 142 -9.42 -11.09 8.26
N GLN A 143 -8.35 -11.16 7.47
CA GLN A 143 -7.81 -12.44 6.98
C GLN A 143 -6.88 -13.12 7.99
N CYS A 144 -6.55 -12.47 9.10
CA CYS A 144 -5.65 -12.98 10.15
C CYS A 144 -6.40 -13.82 11.19
N ASP A 145 -5.67 -14.61 11.99
CA ASP A 145 -6.27 -15.43 13.05
C ASP A 145 -6.69 -14.59 14.27
N ARG A 146 -5.98 -13.49 14.52
CA ARG A 146 -6.24 -12.57 15.63
C ARG A 146 -5.99 -11.12 15.19
N VAL A 147 -6.88 -10.22 15.58
CA VAL A 147 -6.81 -8.78 15.29
C VAL A 147 -6.74 -8.03 16.61
N VAL A 148 -5.60 -7.41 16.86
CA VAL A 148 -5.33 -6.62 18.06
C VAL A 148 -5.35 -5.14 17.69
N MET A 149 -6.07 -4.34 18.44
CA MET A 149 -6.18 -2.90 18.22
C MET A 149 -5.75 -2.11 19.45
N ALA A 150 -5.13 -0.94 19.23
CA ALA A 150 -4.89 0.03 20.29
C ALA A 150 -6.23 0.51 20.90
N ASP A 151 -6.30 0.62 22.22
CA ASP A 151 -7.52 0.99 22.97
C ASP A 151 -8.04 2.40 22.67
N MET A 152 -7.15 3.29 22.23
CA MET A 152 -7.48 4.65 21.75
C MET A 152 -7.68 4.73 20.22
N GLY A 153 -7.68 3.58 19.55
CA GLY A 153 -7.84 3.45 18.10
C GLY A 153 -9.27 3.58 17.59
N MET A 154 -9.41 3.48 16.27
CA MET A 154 -10.71 3.44 15.58
C MET A 154 -10.64 2.64 14.28
N VAL A 155 -11.78 2.12 13.84
CA VAL A 155 -12.01 1.56 12.51
C VAL A 155 -12.86 2.52 11.69
N GLU A 156 -12.35 2.97 10.55
CA GLU A 156 -13.08 3.69 9.52
C GLU A 156 -13.43 2.73 8.38
N LEU A 157 -14.72 2.46 8.22
CA LEU A 157 -15.24 1.55 7.21
C LEU A 157 -16.40 2.22 6.44
N PRO A 158 -16.15 3.32 5.70
CA PRO A 158 -17.17 3.90 4.83
C PRO A 158 -17.58 2.94 3.71
N SER A 159 -18.78 3.12 3.17
CA SER A 159 -19.11 2.59 1.84
C SER A 159 -18.35 3.34 0.75
N VAL A 160 -18.10 2.67 -0.38
CA VAL A 160 -17.39 3.26 -1.52
C VAL A 160 -18.24 4.36 -2.15
N ALA A 161 -17.63 5.53 -2.35
CA ALA A 161 -18.25 6.67 -2.98
C ALA A 161 -17.35 7.23 -4.08
N MET A 162 -17.95 7.92 -5.04
CA MET A 162 -17.24 8.64 -6.08
C MET A 162 -17.88 10.01 -6.27
N SER A 163 -17.04 11.02 -6.46
CA SER A 163 -17.45 12.38 -6.79
C SER A 163 -16.78 12.80 -8.09
N ILE A 164 -17.53 13.44 -8.98
CA ILE A 164 -17.04 13.93 -10.26
C ILE A 164 -17.54 15.36 -10.40
N THR A 165 -16.61 16.28 -10.67
CA THR A 165 -16.92 17.68 -10.92
C THR A 165 -17.34 17.87 -12.37
N PHE A 166 -18.51 18.50 -12.59
CA PHE A 166 -18.99 18.89 -13.92
C PHE A 166 -18.70 20.38 -14.13
N MET A 167 -18.07 20.70 -15.24
CA MET A 167 -17.54 22.04 -15.56
C MET A 167 -18.23 22.70 -16.75
N LYS A 168 -19.18 22.05 -17.43
CA LYS A 168 -19.87 22.61 -18.60
C LYS A 168 -20.34 24.05 -18.38
N ASP A 169 -21.10 24.31 -17.32
CA ASP A 169 -21.67 25.65 -17.10
C ASP A 169 -20.61 26.71 -16.80
N ALA A 170 -19.50 26.31 -16.16
CA ALA A 170 -18.35 27.18 -15.98
C ALA A 170 -17.63 27.48 -17.31
N LEU A 171 -17.53 26.49 -18.21
CA LEU A 171 -16.96 26.66 -19.54
C LEU A 171 -17.82 27.56 -20.41
N ASP A 172 -19.15 27.39 -20.39
CA ASP A 172 -20.09 28.25 -21.12
C ASP A 172 -19.99 29.72 -20.66
N LEU A 173 -19.85 29.96 -19.36
CA LEU A 173 -19.65 31.31 -18.81
C LEU A 173 -18.36 31.97 -19.33
N LEU A 174 -17.33 31.17 -19.58
CA LEU A 174 -16.05 31.61 -20.14
C LEU A 174 -16.08 31.72 -21.67
N GLY A 175 -17.20 31.40 -22.32
CA GLY A 175 -17.31 31.33 -23.78
C GLY A 175 -16.51 30.19 -24.40
N VAL A 176 -16.21 29.13 -23.63
CA VAL A 176 -15.48 27.95 -24.09
C VAL A 176 -16.48 26.84 -24.44
N HIS A 177 -16.49 26.42 -25.70
CA HIS A 177 -17.34 25.33 -26.17
C HIS A 177 -16.52 24.09 -26.49
N MET A 178 -17.01 22.93 -26.02
CA MET A 178 -16.34 21.64 -26.18
C MET A 178 -17.00 20.83 -27.28
N ASP A 179 -16.31 20.67 -28.41
CA ASP A 179 -16.72 19.78 -29.50
C ASP A 179 -16.25 18.35 -29.23
N VAL A 180 -17.20 17.43 -29.08
CA VAL A 180 -16.91 16.05 -28.69
C VAL A 180 -17.56 15.06 -29.64
N VAL A 181 -16.73 14.17 -30.21
CA VAL A 181 -17.18 12.98 -30.93
C VAL A 181 -17.08 11.78 -29.99
N ARG A 182 -18.20 11.10 -29.73
CA ARG A 182 -18.23 9.86 -28.94
C ARG A 182 -19.16 8.84 -29.58
N CYS A 183 -18.88 7.57 -29.35
CA CYS A 183 -19.74 6.45 -29.72
C CYS A 183 -20.01 5.59 -28.49
N GLY A 184 -21.29 5.30 -28.22
CA GLY A 184 -21.76 4.49 -27.10
C GLY A 184 -22.19 5.28 -25.86
N ASP A 185 -23.26 4.80 -25.23
CA ASP A 185 -23.92 5.45 -24.10
C ASP A 185 -23.07 5.51 -22.83
N PHE A 186 -22.13 4.56 -22.68
CA PHE A 186 -21.27 4.46 -21.50
C PHE A 186 -19.90 5.12 -21.68
N LYS A 187 -19.62 5.73 -22.84
CA LYS A 187 -18.38 6.49 -23.08
C LYS A 187 -18.46 7.89 -22.45
N GLY A 188 -18.62 7.92 -21.13
CA GLY A 188 -18.99 9.11 -20.36
C GLY A 188 -17.85 9.98 -19.84
N ALA A 189 -16.58 9.64 -20.10
CA ALA A 189 -15.42 10.40 -19.59
C ALA A 189 -15.40 11.88 -20.02
N VAL A 190 -16.15 12.21 -21.08
CA VAL A 190 -16.31 13.57 -21.63
C VAL A 190 -17.49 14.32 -21.01
N GLU A 191 -18.44 13.63 -20.36
CA GLU A 191 -19.65 14.25 -19.79
C GLU A 191 -19.35 15.42 -18.84
N PRO A 192 -18.32 15.38 -17.98
CA PRO A 192 -17.95 16.52 -17.14
C PRO A 192 -17.75 17.84 -17.89
N TYR A 193 -17.43 17.79 -19.19
CA TYR A 193 -17.13 18.97 -20.00
C TYR A 193 -18.28 19.40 -20.90
N VAL A 194 -19.29 18.55 -21.11
CA VAL A 194 -20.39 18.80 -22.06
C VAL A 194 -21.78 18.74 -21.42
N LEU A 195 -21.90 18.21 -20.20
CA LEU A 195 -23.13 18.18 -19.41
C LEU A 195 -22.94 18.94 -18.09
N SER A 196 -24.04 19.43 -17.51
CA SER A 196 -24.04 20.05 -16.17
C SER A 196 -24.08 19.01 -15.04
N GLN A 197 -24.45 17.77 -15.37
CA GLN A 197 -24.59 16.67 -14.42
C GLN A 197 -24.41 15.32 -15.12
N MET A 198 -24.21 14.27 -14.33
CA MET A 198 -24.03 12.90 -14.80
C MET A 198 -25.26 12.40 -15.55
N SER A 199 -25.06 11.75 -16.70
CA SER A 199 -26.13 11.09 -17.44
C SER A 199 -26.69 9.88 -16.68
N VAL A 200 -27.91 9.46 -17.03
CA VAL A 200 -28.53 8.26 -16.45
C VAL A 200 -27.71 6.99 -16.71
N HIS A 201 -27.06 6.90 -17.87
CA HIS A 201 -26.21 5.77 -18.25
C HIS A 201 -24.93 5.73 -17.42
N LEU A 202 -24.25 6.87 -17.34
CA LEU A 202 -23.02 6.99 -16.56
C LEU A 202 -23.28 6.75 -15.06
N ARG A 203 -24.39 7.29 -14.54
CA ARG A 203 -24.84 7.05 -13.16
C ARG A 203 -25.11 5.57 -12.89
N LYS A 204 -25.83 4.90 -13.79
CA LYS A 204 -26.10 3.46 -13.65
C LYS A 204 -24.81 2.64 -13.66
N HIS A 205 -23.89 2.94 -14.57
CA HIS A 205 -22.59 2.26 -14.66
C HIS A 205 -21.77 2.43 -13.39
N TYR A 206 -21.62 3.66 -12.92
CA TYR A 206 -20.84 3.93 -11.72
C TYR A 206 -21.46 3.36 -10.45
N LEU A 207 -22.79 3.40 -10.29
CA LEU A 207 -23.44 2.76 -9.16
C LEU A 207 -23.24 1.23 -9.17
N ALA A 208 -23.31 0.58 -10.34
CA ALA A 208 -23.03 -0.84 -10.46
C ALA A 208 -21.57 -1.17 -10.12
N MET A 209 -20.62 -0.38 -10.62
CA MET A 209 -19.20 -0.52 -10.31
C MET A 209 -18.91 -0.33 -8.81
N LEU A 210 -19.40 0.76 -8.22
CA LEU A 210 -19.23 1.06 -6.79
C LEU A 210 -19.87 0.00 -5.91
N GLY A 211 -21.06 -0.50 -6.30
CA GLY A 211 -21.73 -1.61 -5.65
C GLY A 211 -20.85 -2.86 -5.64
N SER A 212 -20.32 -3.25 -6.80
CA SER A 212 -19.43 -4.43 -6.90
C SER A 212 -18.16 -4.28 -6.06
N ILE A 213 -17.55 -3.10 -6.02
CA ILE A 213 -16.35 -2.85 -5.19
C ILE A 213 -16.72 -2.95 -3.71
N ASN A 214 -17.82 -2.31 -3.30
CA ASN A 214 -18.25 -2.34 -1.90
C ASN A 214 -18.66 -3.75 -1.45
N ASP A 215 -19.28 -4.52 -2.34
CA ASP A 215 -19.65 -5.91 -2.08
C ASP A 215 -18.43 -6.79 -1.84
N ASP A 216 -17.33 -6.58 -2.57
CA ASP A 216 -16.07 -7.27 -2.32
C ASP A 216 -15.44 -6.88 -0.95
N ILE A 217 -15.47 -5.59 -0.59
CA ILE A 217 -15.02 -5.12 0.73
C ILE A 217 -15.85 -5.79 1.85
N VAL A 218 -17.18 -5.75 1.73
CA VAL A 218 -18.11 -6.37 2.68
C VAL A 218 -17.86 -7.87 2.77
N ARG A 219 -17.69 -8.56 1.63
CA ARG A 219 -17.37 -9.99 1.57
C ARG A 219 -16.12 -10.30 2.38
N ARG A 220 -15.00 -9.62 2.12
CA ARG A 220 -13.71 -9.89 2.79
C ARG A 220 -13.77 -9.73 4.30
N VAL A 221 -14.43 -8.68 4.77
CA VAL A 221 -14.59 -8.43 6.21
C VAL A 221 -15.54 -9.46 6.82
N ALA A 222 -16.68 -9.70 6.17
CA ALA A 222 -17.69 -10.66 6.63
C ALA A 222 -17.12 -12.08 6.75
N THR A 223 -16.45 -12.60 5.71
CA THR A 223 -15.87 -13.94 5.71
C THR A 223 -14.72 -14.05 6.71
N GLY A 224 -13.80 -13.08 6.72
CA GLY A 224 -12.63 -13.09 7.58
C GLY A 224 -12.97 -13.00 9.07
N ARG A 225 -13.96 -12.17 9.43
CA ARG A 225 -14.43 -11.98 10.81
C ARG A 225 -15.61 -12.86 11.19
N LYS A 226 -16.08 -13.73 10.29
CA LYS A 226 -17.25 -14.60 10.49
C LYS A 226 -18.51 -13.82 10.90
N LEU A 227 -18.73 -12.67 10.27
CA LEU A 227 -19.89 -11.82 10.47
C LEU A 227 -20.88 -11.98 9.32
N PRO A 228 -22.20 -11.82 9.54
CA PRO A 228 -23.14 -11.67 8.44
C PRO A 228 -22.80 -10.43 7.59
N ALA A 229 -22.89 -10.55 6.27
CA ALA A 229 -22.65 -9.42 5.36
C ALA A 229 -23.57 -8.21 5.68
N THR A 230 -24.82 -8.48 6.09
CA THR A 230 -25.77 -7.45 6.54
C THR A 230 -25.28 -6.69 7.75
N LYS A 231 -24.63 -7.36 8.71
CA LYS A 231 -24.00 -6.71 9.88
C LYS A 231 -22.88 -5.79 9.43
N VAL A 232 -22.01 -6.24 8.52
CA VAL A 232 -20.92 -5.40 8.00
C VAL A 232 -21.46 -4.16 7.28
N ARG A 233 -22.53 -4.29 6.48
CA ARG A 233 -23.19 -3.14 5.85
C ARG A 233 -23.76 -2.15 6.88
N ALA A 234 -24.41 -2.63 7.92
CA ALA A 234 -24.89 -1.77 9.01
C ALA A 234 -23.73 -1.03 9.71
N LEU A 235 -22.56 -1.67 9.87
CA LEU A 235 -21.37 -1.00 10.40
C LEU A 235 -20.84 0.10 9.46
N GLN A 236 -21.04 -0.02 8.14
CA GLN A 236 -20.68 1.04 7.18
C GLN A 236 -21.53 2.30 7.34
N GLU A 237 -22.78 2.18 7.78
CA GLU A 237 -23.67 3.32 8.05
C GLU A 237 -23.15 4.19 9.20
N HIS A 238 -22.50 3.57 10.19
CA HIS A 238 -21.83 4.29 11.28
C HIS A 238 -20.52 4.96 10.85
N ARG A 239 -19.90 4.48 9.76
CA ARG A 239 -18.62 4.91 9.16
C ARG A 239 -17.40 4.77 10.07
N ILE A 240 -17.46 5.30 11.28
CA ILE A 240 -16.38 5.35 12.27
C ILE A 240 -16.81 4.56 13.50
N LEU A 241 -15.99 3.59 13.88
CA LEU A 241 -16.19 2.77 15.08
C LEU A 241 -14.99 2.94 16.01
N PRO A 242 -15.15 3.59 17.18
CA PRO A 242 -14.14 3.60 18.23
C PRO A 242 -13.75 2.17 18.63
N ALA A 243 -12.51 1.97 19.10
CA ALA A 243 -11.95 0.66 19.42
C ALA A 243 -12.89 -0.27 20.22
N LYS A 244 -13.57 0.26 21.25
CA LYS A 244 -14.55 -0.49 22.04
C LYS A 244 -15.72 -1.01 21.19
N GLN A 245 -16.31 -0.15 20.36
CA GLN A 245 -17.40 -0.52 19.46
C GLN A 245 -16.92 -1.48 18.36
N ALA A 246 -15.72 -1.29 17.82
CA ALA A 246 -15.13 -2.21 16.85
C ALA A 246 -14.97 -3.63 17.43
N ARG A 247 -14.59 -3.73 18.71
CA ARG A 247 -14.50 -5.02 19.42
C ARG A 247 -15.87 -5.64 19.67
N GLU A 248 -16.82 -4.87 20.17
CA GLU A 248 -18.21 -5.31 20.39
C GLU A 248 -18.88 -5.76 19.08
N ALA A 249 -18.55 -5.11 17.96
CA ALA A 249 -19.01 -5.48 16.63
C ALA A 249 -18.36 -6.77 16.06
N GLY A 250 -17.24 -7.22 16.64
CA GLY A 250 -16.46 -8.38 16.18
C GLY A 250 -15.44 -8.08 15.08
N LEU A 251 -15.19 -6.80 14.78
CA LEU A 251 -14.17 -6.39 13.81
C LEU A 251 -12.75 -6.59 14.34
N VAL A 252 -12.56 -6.52 15.66
CA VAL A 252 -11.29 -6.75 16.36
C VAL A 252 -11.49 -7.70 17.54
N ASP A 253 -10.45 -8.44 17.91
CA ASP A 253 -10.51 -9.46 18.98
C ASP A 253 -10.14 -8.86 20.35
N ASP A 254 -9.05 -8.08 20.39
CA ASP A 254 -8.46 -7.58 21.64
C ASP A 254 -8.12 -6.09 21.55
N LEU A 255 -8.27 -5.42 22.68
CA LEU A 255 -7.80 -4.06 22.88
C LEU A 255 -6.59 -4.04 23.82
N VAL A 256 -5.57 -3.28 23.45
CA VAL A 256 -4.35 -3.12 24.24
C VAL A 256 -3.97 -1.64 24.31
N PRO A 257 -3.23 -1.20 25.35
CA PRO A 257 -2.68 0.14 25.39
C PRO A 257 -1.84 0.43 24.16
N TRP A 258 -1.82 1.70 23.76
CA TRP A 258 -1.03 2.16 22.63
C TRP A 258 0.48 2.13 22.93
N THR A 259 1.10 0.96 22.80
CA THR A 259 2.52 0.71 23.10
C THR A 259 3.30 0.15 21.91
N GLY A 260 2.66 0.07 20.73
CA GLY A 260 3.22 -0.42 19.48
C GLY A 260 3.12 -1.93 19.28
N ALA A 261 3.26 -2.37 18.03
CA ALA A 261 2.91 -3.73 17.59
C ALA A 261 3.59 -4.87 18.37
N LYS A 262 4.90 -4.75 18.65
CA LYS A 262 5.68 -5.78 19.35
C LYS A 262 5.28 -5.90 20.82
N SER A 263 5.01 -4.77 21.48
CA SER A 263 4.52 -4.73 22.87
C SER A 263 3.09 -5.25 22.97
N ALA A 264 2.23 -4.85 22.04
CA ALA A 264 0.86 -5.37 21.89
C ALA A 264 0.85 -6.90 21.74
N PHE A 265 1.69 -7.45 20.86
CA PHE A 265 1.82 -8.88 20.66
C PHE A 265 2.30 -9.61 21.92
N ALA A 266 3.34 -9.09 22.57
CA ALA A 266 3.84 -9.61 23.86
C ALA A 266 2.73 -9.64 24.93
N LYS A 267 1.94 -8.56 25.02
CA LYS A 267 0.81 -8.47 25.96
C LYS A 267 -0.27 -9.49 25.66
N VAL A 268 -0.66 -9.65 24.39
CA VAL A 268 -1.77 -10.53 24.00
C VAL A 268 -1.42 -12.03 24.05
N THR A 269 -0.12 -12.34 23.96
CA THR A 269 0.42 -13.71 24.07
C THR A 269 0.90 -14.05 25.48
N GLY A 270 0.96 -13.08 26.40
CA GLY A 270 1.49 -13.27 27.75
C GLY A 270 3.01 -13.47 27.80
N ARG A 271 3.74 -13.15 26.73
CA ARG A 271 5.19 -13.36 26.61
C ARG A 271 5.96 -12.08 26.92
N SER A 272 6.77 -12.08 27.97
CA SER A 272 7.56 -10.90 28.41
C SER A 272 8.81 -10.63 27.56
N LYS A 273 9.37 -11.64 26.89
CA LYS A 273 10.49 -11.52 25.96
C LYS A 273 10.19 -12.30 24.67
N VAL A 274 9.92 -11.58 23.59
CA VAL A 274 9.69 -12.15 22.26
C VAL A 274 10.77 -11.65 21.31
N ALA A 275 11.51 -12.56 20.70
CA ALA A 275 12.42 -12.23 19.61
C ALA A 275 11.60 -12.04 18.32
N PHE A 276 11.94 -11.02 17.54
CA PHE A 276 11.29 -10.75 16.26
C PHE A 276 12.30 -10.76 15.12
N THR A 277 11.91 -11.33 13.98
CA THR A 277 12.70 -11.32 12.74
C THR A 277 11.94 -10.57 11.67
N ASP A 278 12.50 -9.47 11.17
CA ASP A 278 11.88 -8.68 10.10
C ASP A 278 11.80 -9.52 8.81
N VAL A 279 10.60 -9.69 8.26
CA VAL A 279 10.34 -10.41 7.01
C VAL A 279 11.01 -9.73 5.82
N VAL A 280 10.96 -8.38 5.82
CA VAL A 280 11.62 -7.55 4.82
C VAL A 280 12.94 -7.06 5.41
N LYS A 281 14.06 -7.65 4.96
CA LYS A 281 15.39 -7.21 5.38
C LYS A 281 15.60 -5.75 4.98
N LYS A 282 15.95 -4.89 5.94
CA LYS A 282 16.37 -3.51 5.63
C LYS A 282 17.63 -3.59 4.77
N LYS A 283 17.52 -3.29 3.47
CA LYS A 283 18.71 -2.94 2.68
C LYS A 283 19.39 -1.78 3.40
N LYS A 284 20.71 -1.86 3.61
CA LYS A 284 21.49 -0.71 4.12
C LYS A 284 21.06 0.50 3.29
N ARG A 285 20.65 1.58 3.95
CA ARG A 285 20.40 2.85 3.27
C ARG A 285 21.73 3.25 2.63
N GLU A 286 21.94 2.86 1.38
CA GLU A 286 22.84 3.61 0.53
C GLU A 286 22.23 5.01 0.48
N THR A 287 23.00 6.01 0.86
CA THR A 287 22.63 7.41 0.70
C THR A 287 22.40 7.60 -0.79
N VAL A 288 21.14 7.50 -1.21
CA VAL A 288 20.72 7.76 -2.57
C VAL A 288 20.88 9.25 -2.76
N ASN A 289 22.10 9.65 -3.10
CA ASN A 289 22.41 11.03 -3.36
C ASN A 289 21.72 11.42 -4.66
N VAL A 290 21.20 12.64 -4.78
CA VAL A 290 20.52 13.11 -6.00
C VAL A 290 21.39 12.84 -7.24
N PHE A 291 22.71 12.99 -7.10
CA PHE A 291 23.69 12.64 -8.12
C PHE A 291 23.66 11.17 -8.57
N SER A 292 23.43 10.21 -7.67
CA SER A 292 23.27 8.78 -7.99
C SER A 292 21.95 8.45 -8.70
N LEU A 293 20.91 9.26 -8.48
CA LEU A 293 19.66 9.17 -9.23
C LEU A 293 19.86 9.72 -10.64
N LEU A 294 20.52 10.88 -10.78
CA LEU A 294 20.88 11.44 -12.09
C LEU A 294 21.81 10.51 -12.87
N SER A 295 22.84 9.92 -12.25
CA SER A 295 23.75 9.02 -12.95
C SER A 295 23.04 7.76 -13.50
N ASN A 296 22.03 7.25 -12.80
CA ASN A 296 21.21 6.13 -13.28
C ASN A 296 20.26 6.53 -14.42
N LEU A 297 19.90 7.80 -14.57
CA LEU A 297 19.19 8.33 -15.74
C LEU A 297 20.08 8.37 -16.98
N PHE A 298 21.38 8.63 -16.81
CA PHE A 298 22.34 8.72 -17.92
C PHE A 298 22.98 7.38 -18.30
N ASN A 299 22.83 6.33 -17.47
CA ASN A 299 23.43 5.03 -17.73
C ASN A 299 22.47 3.88 -17.34
N PRO A 300 21.39 3.66 -18.12
CA PRO A 300 20.45 2.57 -17.86
C PRO A 300 21.17 1.22 -17.97
N LYS A 301 20.98 0.34 -16.98
CA LYS A 301 21.47 -1.05 -17.05
C LYS A 301 20.92 -1.68 -18.32
N GLN A 302 21.82 -2.15 -19.19
CA GLN A 302 21.46 -2.86 -20.42
C GLN A 302 20.63 -4.10 -20.07
N ALA A 303 19.46 -4.20 -20.69
CA ALA A 303 18.64 -5.41 -20.63
C ALA A 303 19.43 -6.58 -21.25
N ARG A 304 19.26 -7.79 -20.72
CA ARG A 304 19.86 -8.99 -21.34
C ARG A 304 19.33 -9.12 -22.76
N ASP A 305 20.23 -9.30 -23.72
CA ASP A 305 19.87 -9.30 -25.15
C ASP A 305 19.21 -10.59 -25.63
N LYS A 306 19.38 -11.70 -24.90
CA LYS A 306 18.84 -13.01 -25.26
C LYS A 306 17.98 -13.56 -24.13
N ILE A 307 16.77 -13.99 -24.47
CA ILE A 307 15.82 -14.57 -23.53
C ILE A 307 16.12 -16.07 -23.44
N ASP A 308 16.33 -16.58 -22.22
CA ASP A 308 16.40 -18.01 -21.98
C ASP A 308 15.03 -18.65 -22.31
N SER A 309 15.00 -19.92 -22.72
CA SER A 309 13.76 -20.58 -23.13
C SER A 309 12.67 -20.47 -22.04
N GLY A 310 11.60 -19.70 -22.27
CA GLY A 310 10.59 -19.46 -21.25
C GLY A 310 9.41 -18.59 -21.69
N VAL A 311 8.51 -18.33 -20.73
CA VAL A 311 7.37 -17.41 -20.86
C VAL A 311 7.80 -16.02 -20.40
N VAL A 312 7.55 -15.00 -21.23
CA VAL A 312 7.86 -13.60 -20.93
C VAL A 312 6.63 -12.92 -20.38
N VAL A 313 6.77 -12.24 -19.24
CA VAL A 313 5.71 -11.38 -18.67
C VAL A 313 5.96 -9.94 -19.13
N LEU A 314 5.08 -9.40 -19.97
CA LEU A 314 5.19 -8.05 -20.51
C LEU A 314 4.28 -7.09 -19.73
N HIS A 315 4.87 -6.36 -18.79
CA HIS A 315 4.13 -5.38 -18.01
C HIS A 315 3.82 -4.12 -18.81
N LEU A 316 2.54 -3.89 -19.06
CA LEU A 316 2.01 -2.67 -19.66
C LEU A 316 1.16 -1.93 -18.63
N SER A 317 1.65 -0.78 -18.16
CA SER A 317 0.99 0.04 -17.15
C SER A 317 1.01 1.51 -17.55
N GLY A 318 -0.10 2.20 -17.28
CA GLY A 318 -0.27 3.62 -17.58
C GLY A 318 -1.17 3.90 -18.77
N ALA A 319 -1.34 5.17 -19.08
CA ALA A 319 -2.13 5.60 -20.23
C ALA A 319 -1.42 5.20 -21.53
N ILE A 320 -2.20 4.78 -22.52
CA ILE A 320 -1.67 4.50 -23.86
C ILE A 320 -1.56 5.83 -24.60
N VAL A 321 -0.35 6.13 -25.08
CA VAL A 321 -0.06 7.35 -25.83
C VAL A 321 0.72 7.03 -27.10
N ASP A 322 0.50 7.84 -28.13
CA ASP A 322 1.29 7.75 -29.35
C ASP A 322 2.66 8.39 -29.17
N GLY A 323 3.68 7.75 -29.73
CA GLY A 323 5.02 8.30 -29.77
C GLY A 323 6.12 7.30 -30.06
N GLU A 324 7.32 7.82 -30.24
CA GLU A 324 8.50 7.03 -30.59
C GLU A 324 9.53 6.89 -29.46
N LYS A 325 9.35 7.68 -28.39
CA LYS A 325 10.27 7.72 -27.24
C LYS A 325 9.51 7.31 -25.99
N SER A 326 10.12 6.41 -25.22
CA SER A 326 9.57 5.98 -23.93
C SER A 326 9.35 7.19 -23.02
N ARG A 327 8.21 7.19 -22.33
CA ARG A 327 7.86 8.19 -21.31
C ARG A 327 7.47 7.45 -20.04
N PRO A 328 8.05 7.79 -18.87
CA PRO A 328 7.61 7.22 -17.60
C PRO A 328 6.10 7.41 -17.40
N GLY A 329 5.45 6.43 -16.78
CA GLY A 329 4.02 6.42 -16.46
C GLY A 329 3.08 6.13 -17.64
N ASN A 330 3.61 5.81 -18.83
CA ASN A 330 2.82 5.67 -20.05
C ASN A 330 3.23 4.46 -20.87
N ILE A 331 2.24 3.85 -21.51
CA ILE A 331 2.45 2.85 -22.57
C ILE A 331 2.59 3.61 -23.88
N VAL A 332 3.82 3.72 -24.40
CA VAL A 332 4.08 4.45 -25.65
C VAL A 332 4.06 3.50 -26.85
N SER A 333 3.27 3.80 -27.87
CA SER A 333 3.00 2.89 -28.99
C SER A 333 4.26 2.38 -29.71
N GLY A 334 5.16 3.27 -30.16
CA GLY A 334 6.35 2.88 -30.93
C GLY A 334 7.29 1.91 -30.19
N PRO A 335 7.80 2.25 -28.99
CA PRO A 335 8.63 1.36 -28.19
C PRO A 335 7.94 0.04 -27.83
N THR A 336 6.66 0.07 -27.45
CA THR A 336 5.92 -1.13 -27.07
C THR A 336 5.71 -2.08 -28.25
N VAL A 337 5.33 -1.58 -29.42
CA VAL A 337 5.16 -2.39 -30.64
C VAL A 337 6.50 -3.01 -31.07
N ARG A 338 7.60 -2.24 -31.04
CA ARG A 338 8.95 -2.77 -31.31
C ARG A 338 9.35 -3.89 -30.34
N LEU A 339 9.03 -3.73 -29.06
CA LEU A 339 9.31 -4.74 -28.06
C LEU A 339 8.51 -6.02 -28.33
N ILE A 340 7.21 -5.92 -28.63
CA ILE A 340 6.37 -7.08 -28.99
C ILE A 340 6.91 -7.78 -30.24
N HIS A 341 7.33 -7.03 -31.27
CA HIS A 341 7.96 -7.61 -32.45
C HIS A 341 9.30 -8.30 -32.15
N LYS A 342 10.11 -7.74 -31.25
CA LYS A 342 11.36 -8.37 -30.77
C LYS A 342 11.05 -9.70 -30.06
N LEU A 343 10.07 -9.71 -29.16
CA LEU A 343 9.65 -10.92 -28.44
C LEU A 343 9.14 -12.01 -29.38
N ARG A 344 8.38 -11.63 -30.42
CA ARG A 344 7.89 -12.57 -31.44
C ARG A 344 9.02 -13.21 -32.24
N GLY A 345 10.12 -12.49 -32.46
CA GLY A 345 11.28 -12.97 -33.22
C GLY A 345 12.31 -13.76 -32.40
N ASP A 346 12.19 -13.76 -31.07
CA ASP A 346 13.14 -14.45 -30.19
C ASP A 346 12.76 -15.92 -30.00
N SER A 347 13.60 -16.83 -30.48
CA SER A 347 13.42 -18.29 -30.33
C SER A 347 13.35 -18.79 -28.88
N GLY A 348 13.87 -18.02 -27.92
CA GLY A 348 13.75 -18.29 -26.49
C GLY A 348 12.39 -17.93 -25.91
N CYS A 349 11.66 -16.99 -26.52
CA CYS A 349 10.31 -16.61 -26.10
C CYS A 349 9.30 -17.68 -26.54
N LYS A 350 8.82 -18.50 -25.61
CA LYS A 350 7.83 -19.55 -25.88
C LYS A 350 6.39 -19.04 -25.78
N ALA A 351 6.15 -18.01 -24.98
CA ALA A 351 4.89 -17.30 -24.88
C ALA A 351 5.10 -15.90 -24.27
N VAL A 352 4.14 -15.01 -24.49
CA VAL A 352 4.07 -13.69 -23.84
C VAL A 352 2.74 -13.59 -23.10
N VAL A 353 2.79 -13.13 -21.85
CA VAL A 353 1.62 -12.80 -21.02
C VAL A 353 1.58 -11.30 -20.78
#